data_AF-E6Q6H6-F1
#
_entry.id   AF-E6Q6H6-F1
#
_cell.length_a   1.000
_cell.length_b   1.000
_cell.length_c   1.000
_cell.angle_alpha   90.00
_cell.angle_beta   90.00
_cell.angle_gamma   90.00
#
_symmetry.space_group_name_H-M   'P 1'
#
loop_
_entity.id
_entity.type
_entity.pdbx_description
1 polymer ?
#
loop_
_entity_poly.entity_id
_entity_poly.type
_entity_poly.pdbx_seq_one_letter_code
_entity_poly.pdbx_strand_id
1 'polypeptide(L)'
;MTGPVLAGTTFAASAVECVEAATIVLAVALTRGLRVALLGTVGALLALAIFIAIFGSLLVRASELRGIETVVGLFLLYFGWKWLRKAIYRYAGRIPMRDEAANFAKDNARLSEAHDDRLGMAMAFQGVLLEGFEVAIIVVSFAATSHGALDWSIGGAAVAAVLVALLAIVAHRPLTNVPENALKFIVGTMLVSLGVFWSATGLGFVSPLGDGIIAILVAATLALSFAMISRLRKSSVR
;
A
#
# COMPACT_ATOMS: atom_id res chain seq x y z
N MET A 1 5.42 19.69 -4.54
CA MET A 1 6.31 19.23 -3.44
C MET A 1 7.74 19.22 -3.96
N THR A 2 8.77 19.39 -3.13
CA THR A 2 10.16 19.23 -3.61
C THR A 2 10.49 17.74 -3.77
N GLY A 3 11.40 17.40 -4.68
CA GLY A 3 11.80 16.01 -4.96
C GLY A 3 12.16 15.18 -3.72
N PRO A 4 13.02 15.70 -2.80
CA PRO A 4 13.35 14.99 -1.56
C PRO A 4 12.16 14.72 -0.65
N VAL A 5 11.20 15.64 -0.57
CA VAL A 5 9.99 15.46 0.24
C VAL A 5 9.13 14.35 -0.35
N LEU A 6 8.98 14.31 -1.69
CA LEU A 6 8.28 13.21 -2.37
C LEU A 6 8.94 11.86 -2.08
N ALA A 7 10.25 11.77 -2.28
CA ALA A 7 11.00 10.55 -1.98
C ALA A 7 10.84 10.11 -0.53
N GLY A 8 10.92 11.03 0.43
CA GLY A 8 10.70 10.73 1.85
C GLY A 8 9.26 10.27 2.16
N THR A 9 8.25 10.87 1.54
CA THR A 9 6.85 10.47 1.72
C THR A 9 6.56 9.10 1.10
N THR A 10 7.06 8.85 -0.11
CA THR A 10 6.92 7.55 -0.78
C THR A 10 7.69 6.48 -0.03
N PHE A 11 8.90 6.78 0.45
CA PHE A 11 9.67 5.89 1.31
C PHE A 11 8.86 5.47 2.54
N ALA A 12 8.32 6.44 3.28
CA ALA A 12 7.59 6.14 4.52
C ALA A 12 6.33 5.30 4.26
N ALA A 13 5.58 5.61 3.20
CA ALA A 13 4.40 4.85 2.82
C ALA A 13 4.75 3.44 2.33
N SER A 14 5.74 3.30 1.44
CA SER A 14 6.17 2.00 0.90
C SER A 14 6.85 1.12 1.95
N ALA A 15 7.56 1.70 2.93
CA ALA A 15 8.21 0.95 4.00
C ALA A 15 7.23 0.08 4.79
N VAL A 16 5.98 0.54 4.96
CA VAL A 16 4.93 -0.21 5.65
C VAL A 16 4.60 -1.49 4.91
N GLU A 17 4.31 -1.38 3.61
CA GLU A 17 3.96 -2.54 2.78
C GLU A 17 5.16 -3.47 2.62
N CYS A 18 6.38 -2.91 2.53
CA CYS A 18 7.60 -3.71 2.55
C CYS A 18 7.78 -4.47 3.88
N VAL A 19 7.36 -3.90 5.02
CA VAL A 19 7.41 -4.59 6.31
C VAL A 19 6.44 -5.76 6.34
N GLU A 20 5.21 -5.58 5.86
CA GLU A 20 4.24 -6.66 5.78
C GLU A 20 4.73 -7.80 4.87
N ALA A 21 5.30 -7.47 3.70
CA ALA A 21 5.89 -8.44 2.80
C ALA A 21 7.07 -9.17 3.46
N ALA A 22 7.97 -8.42 4.11
CA ALA A 22 9.13 -8.97 4.78
C ALA A 22 8.75 -9.88 5.95
N THR A 23 7.70 -9.55 6.71
CA THR A 23 7.16 -10.41 7.77
C THR A 23 6.76 -11.79 7.23
N ILE A 24 6.04 -11.84 6.11
CA ILE A 24 5.61 -13.10 5.47
C ILE A 24 6.82 -13.87 4.93
N VAL A 25 7.71 -13.20 4.22
CA VAL A 25 8.91 -13.82 3.64
C VAL A 25 9.81 -14.38 4.74
N LEU A 26 9.98 -13.66 5.84
CA LEU A 26 10.75 -14.10 6.99
C LEU A 26 10.11 -15.33 7.66
N ALA A 27 8.78 -15.36 7.80
CA ALA A 27 8.06 -16.51 8.34
C ALA A 27 8.32 -17.77 7.49
N VAL A 28 8.24 -17.64 6.17
CA VAL A 28 8.56 -18.73 5.23
C VAL A 28 10.03 -19.11 5.30
N ALA A 29 10.95 -18.14 5.37
CA ALA A 29 12.39 -18.40 5.40
C ALA A 29 12.81 -19.16 6.66
N LEU A 30 12.21 -18.85 7.82
CA LEU A 30 12.54 -19.48 9.10
C LEU A 30 11.86 -20.84 9.29
N THR A 31 10.73 -21.11 8.63
CA THR A 31 9.98 -22.37 8.78
C THR A 31 10.21 -23.37 7.65
N ARG A 32 10.27 -22.89 6.39
CA ARG A 32 10.45 -23.71 5.17
C ARG A 32 11.80 -23.56 4.50
N GLY A 33 12.63 -22.64 5.01
CA GLY A 33 13.98 -22.39 4.51
C GLY A 33 14.05 -21.30 3.45
N LEU A 34 15.24 -20.72 3.34
CA LEU A 34 15.51 -19.55 2.51
C LEU A 34 15.21 -19.79 1.01
N ARG A 35 15.49 -20.99 0.50
CA ARG A 35 15.25 -21.31 -0.92
C ARG A 35 13.77 -21.18 -1.28
N VAL A 36 12.87 -21.68 -0.44
CA VAL A 36 11.42 -21.63 -0.64
C VAL A 36 10.93 -20.18 -0.62
N ALA A 37 11.38 -19.41 0.38
CA ALA A 37 11.03 -18.00 0.52
C ALA A 37 11.51 -17.16 -0.69
N LEU A 38 12.75 -17.38 -1.14
CA LEU A 38 13.33 -16.66 -2.28
C LEU A 38 12.65 -17.01 -3.61
N LEU A 39 12.32 -18.29 -3.85
CA LEU A 39 11.60 -18.68 -5.06
C LEU A 39 10.24 -17.98 -5.18
N GLY A 40 9.47 -17.94 -4.08
CA GLY A 40 8.19 -17.21 -4.04
C GLY A 40 8.39 -15.71 -4.25
N THR A 41 9.36 -15.12 -3.55
CA THR A 41 9.68 -13.68 -3.62
C THR A 41 10.10 -13.26 -5.02
N VAL A 42 11.07 -13.96 -5.63
CA VAL A 42 11.56 -13.66 -6.98
C VAL A 42 10.45 -13.86 -8.01
N GLY A 43 9.66 -14.93 -7.88
CA GLY A 43 8.49 -15.15 -8.74
C GLY A 43 7.52 -13.98 -8.68
N ALA A 44 7.22 -13.46 -7.49
CA ALA A 44 6.32 -12.33 -7.30
C ALA A 44 6.89 -11.03 -7.87
N LEU A 45 8.18 -10.74 -7.63
CA LEU A 45 8.84 -9.55 -8.18
C LEU A 45 8.88 -9.59 -9.71
N LEU A 46 9.15 -10.75 -10.32
CA LEU A 46 9.09 -10.92 -11.77
C LEU A 46 7.67 -10.70 -12.31
N ALA A 47 6.67 -11.29 -11.67
CA ALA A 47 5.27 -11.10 -12.05
C ALA A 47 4.85 -9.63 -11.95
N LEU A 48 5.23 -8.95 -10.87
CA LEU A 48 4.98 -7.53 -10.65
C LEU A 48 5.70 -6.67 -11.69
N ALA A 49 6.97 -6.96 -12.01
CA ALA A 49 7.72 -6.25 -13.04
C ALA A 49 7.08 -6.40 -14.43
N ILE A 50 6.66 -7.62 -14.78
CA ILE A 50 5.93 -7.89 -16.04
C ILE A 50 4.60 -7.12 -16.05
N PHE A 51 3.85 -7.16 -14.96
CA PHE A 51 2.59 -6.42 -14.85
C PHE A 51 2.82 -4.92 -15.04
N ILE A 52 3.76 -4.32 -14.31
CA ILE A 52 4.06 -2.88 -14.41
C ILE A 52 4.56 -2.52 -15.82
N ALA A 53 5.39 -3.36 -16.44
CA ALA A 53 5.86 -3.11 -17.81
C ALA A 53 4.70 -3.10 -18.82
N ILE A 54 3.78 -4.07 -18.74
CA ILE A 54 2.64 -4.17 -19.64
C ILE A 54 1.63 -3.06 -19.37
N PHE A 55 1.15 -2.93 -18.13
CA PHE A 55 0.08 -1.98 -17.79
C PHE A 55 0.59 -0.54 -17.72
N GLY A 56 1.82 -0.31 -17.26
CA GLY A 56 2.44 1.00 -17.24
C GLY A 56 2.67 1.53 -18.65
N SER A 57 3.17 0.71 -19.58
CA SER A 57 3.31 1.13 -20.98
C SER A 57 1.95 1.37 -21.64
N LEU A 58 0.94 0.57 -21.31
CA LEU A 58 -0.43 0.78 -21.78
C LEU A 58 -1.01 2.10 -21.26
N LEU A 59 -0.81 2.43 -19.98
CA LEU A 59 -1.23 3.69 -19.36
C LEU A 59 -0.58 4.91 -20.01
N VAL A 60 0.72 4.84 -20.30
CA VAL A 60 1.44 5.92 -20.99
C VAL A 60 0.87 6.15 -22.39
N ARG A 61 0.63 5.07 -23.15
CA ARG A 61 0.01 5.16 -24.49
C ARG A 61 -1.44 5.63 -24.43
N ALA A 62 -2.16 5.26 -23.39
CA ALA A 62 -3.55 5.62 -23.16
C ALA A 62 -3.73 7.01 -22.52
N SER A 63 -2.65 7.72 -22.20
CA SER A 63 -2.72 9.00 -21.48
C SER A 63 -3.49 10.10 -22.24
N GLU A 64 -3.53 10.02 -23.57
CA GLU A 64 -4.32 10.93 -24.42
C GLU A 64 -5.80 10.52 -24.55
N LEU A 65 -6.18 9.32 -24.09
CA LEU A 65 -7.55 8.86 -24.17
C LEU A 65 -8.43 9.57 -23.12
N ARG A 66 -9.50 10.21 -23.59
CA ARG A 66 -10.54 10.74 -22.72
C ARG A 66 -11.08 9.62 -21.81
N GLY A 67 -11.03 9.84 -20.50
CA GLY A 67 -11.58 8.92 -19.49
C GLY A 67 -10.57 7.98 -18.84
N ILE A 68 -9.29 7.99 -19.24
CA ILE A 68 -8.25 7.22 -18.52
C ILE A 68 -8.15 7.64 -17.05
N GLU A 69 -8.25 8.95 -16.78
CA GLU A 69 -8.32 9.51 -15.43
C GLU A 69 -9.49 8.92 -14.63
N THR A 70 -10.65 8.71 -15.26
CA THR A 70 -11.80 8.08 -14.60
C THR A 70 -11.47 6.67 -14.15
N VAL A 71 -10.87 5.87 -15.04
CA VAL A 71 -10.46 4.49 -14.73
C VAL A 71 -9.47 4.50 -13.57
N VAL A 72 -8.40 5.30 -13.67
CA VAL A 72 -7.39 5.39 -12.62
C VAL A 72 -8.01 5.88 -11.31
N GLY A 73 -8.88 6.89 -11.34
CA GLY A 73 -9.60 7.40 -10.19
C GLY A 73 -10.47 6.33 -9.51
N LEU A 74 -11.17 5.50 -10.28
CA LEU A 74 -11.95 4.37 -9.74
C LEU A 74 -11.05 3.31 -9.08
N PHE A 75 -9.88 3.03 -9.66
CA PHE A 75 -8.88 2.16 -9.03
C PHE A 75 -8.39 2.74 -7.69
N LEU A 76 -8.03 4.02 -7.65
CA LEU A 76 -7.62 4.69 -6.40
C LEU A 76 -8.74 4.68 -5.36
N LEU A 77 -9.99 4.91 -5.75
CA LEU A 77 -11.15 4.81 -4.86
C LEU A 77 -11.31 3.41 -4.28
N TYR A 78 -11.20 2.37 -5.10
CA TYR A 78 -11.35 0.98 -4.65
C TYR A 78 -10.30 0.61 -3.60
N PHE A 79 -9.02 0.85 -3.89
CA PHE A 79 -7.92 0.53 -2.98
C PHE A 79 -7.92 1.45 -1.74
N GLY A 80 -8.08 2.75 -1.96
CA GLY A 80 -8.18 3.74 -0.90
C GLY A 80 -9.31 3.43 0.08
N TRP A 81 -10.49 3.04 -0.42
CA TRP A 81 -11.61 2.63 0.42
C TRP A 81 -11.29 1.38 1.24
N LYS A 82 -10.65 0.37 0.63
CA LYS A 82 -10.27 -0.87 1.33
C LYS A 82 -9.37 -0.58 2.53
N TRP A 83 -8.39 0.30 2.38
CA TRP A 83 -7.47 0.71 3.45
C TRP A 83 -8.16 1.62 4.47
N LEU A 84 -8.81 2.68 4.00
CA LEU A 84 -9.45 3.67 4.88
C LEU A 84 -10.55 3.04 5.73
N ARG A 85 -11.34 2.12 5.16
CA ARG A 85 -12.35 1.35 5.90
C ARG A 85 -11.70 0.53 7.01
N LYS A 86 -10.69 -0.28 6.71
CA LYS A 86 -9.99 -1.08 7.75
C LYS A 86 -9.42 -0.18 8.84
N ALA A 87 -8.78 0.92 8.47
CA ALA A 87 -8.22 1.86 9.42
C ALA A 87 -9.28 2.50 10.33
N ILE A 88 -10.41 2.96 9.76
CA ILE A 88 -11.54 3.49 10.55
C ILE A 88 -12.05 2.45 11.55
N TYR A 89 -12.22 1.19 11.14
CA TYR A 89 -12.69 0.12 12.03
C TYR A 89 -11.67 -0.18 13.14
N ARG A 90 -10.37 -0.14 12.85
CA ARG A 90 -9.30 -0.29 13.85
C ARG A 90 -9.32 0.85 14.87
N TYR A 91 -9.34 2.11 14.42
CA TYR A 91 -9.40 3.28 15.31
C TYR A 91 -10.71 3.40 16.09
N ALA A 92 -11.79 2.82 15.57
CA ALA A 92 -13.06 2.70 16.28
C ALA A 92 -13.09 1.55 17.31
N GLY A 93 -12.04 0.71 17.38
CA GLY A 93 -11.97 -0.45 18.28
C GLY A 93 -12.85 -1.63 17.85
N ARG A 94 -13.28 -1.67 16.58
CA ARG A 94 -14.16 -2.73 16.04
C ARG A 94 -13.41 -3.96 15.57
N ILE A 95 -12.15 -3.79 15.21
CA ILE A 95 -11.21 -4.86 14.88
C ILE A 95 -9.87 -4.53 15.55
N PRO A 96 -9.06 -5.55 15.93
CA PRO A 96 -7.76 -5.32 16.54
C PRO A 96 -6.84 -4.47 15.65
N MET A 97 -5.98 -3.68 16.28
CA MET A 97 -4.87 -3.04 15.58
C MET A 97 -3.99 -4.11 14.94
N ARG A 98 -3.43 -3.79 13.78
CA ARG A 98 -2.51 -4.73 13.14
C ARG A 98 -1.21 -4.80 13.92
N ASP A 99 -0.77 -6.03 14.13
CA ASP A 99 0.43 -6.39 14.87
C ASP A 99 1.21 -7.42 14.05
N GLU A 100 2.38 -7.00 13.56
CA GLU A 100 3.25 -7.82 12.72
C GLU A 100 3.87 -9.00 13.48
N ALA A 101 4.07 -8.90 14.80
CA ALA A 101 4.51 -10.04 15.59
C ALA A 101 3.42 -11.10 15.69
N ALA A 102 2.17 -10.69 15.88
CA ALA A 102 1.03 -11.61 15.91
C ALA A 102 0.81 -12.28 14.54
N ASN A 103 0.93 -11.52 13.44
CA ASN A 103 0.81 -12.06 12.08
C ASN A 103 1.93 -13.07 11.78
N PHE A 104 3.17 -12.71 12.10
CA PHE A 104 4.33 -13.59 11.98
C PHE A 104 4.16 -14.90 12.74
N ALA A 105 3.73 -14.83 14.01
CA ALA A 105 3.51 -16.01 14.84
C ALA A 105 2.42 -16.93 14.25
N LYS A 106 1.34 -16.34 13.74
CA LYS A 106 0.25 -17.07 13.08
C LYS A 106 0.72 -17.76 11.80
N ASP A 107 1.48 -17.07 10.95
CA ASP A 107 1.99 -17.62 9.70
C ASP A 107 3.02 -18.73 9.97
N ASN A 108 3.88 -18.54 10.98
CA ASN A 108 4.80 -19.58 11.43
C ASN A 108 4.08 -20.83 11.92
N ALA A 109 3.04 -20.69 12.75
CA ALA A 109 2.26 -21.81 13.24
C ALA A 109 1.61 -22.57 12.07
N ARG A 110 0.96 -21.85 11.15
CA ARG A 110 0.33 -22.43 9.96
C ARG A 110 1.32 -23.21 9.09
N LEU A 111 2.50 -22.65 8.83
CA LEU A 111 3.54 -23.28 8.00
C LEU A 111 4.19 -24.47 8.71
N SER A 112 4.35 -24.38 10.03
CA SER A 112 4.88 -25.47 10.86
C SER A 112 3.88 -26.61 10.99
N GLU A 113 2.58 -26.37 10.94
CA GLU A 113 1.57 -27.44 10.94
C GLU A 113 1.49 -28.13 9.57
N ALA A 114 1.43 -27.36 8.49
CA ALA A 114 1.19 -27.90 7.14
C ALA A 114 2.36 -28.73 6.57
N HIS A 115 3.60 -28.47 7.00
CA HIS A 115 4.82 -29.10 6.49
C HIS A 115 5.01 -29.07 4.96
N ASP A 116 4.41 -28.11 4.25
CA ASP A 116 4.37 -28.03 2.78
C ASP A 116 5.18 -26.85 2.21
N ASP A 117 6.19 -27.14 1.39
CA ASP A 117 7.00 -26.13 0.70
C ASP A 117 6.22 -25.35 -0.36
N ARG A 118 5.20 -25.96 -0.99
CA ARG A 118 4.37 -25.30 -1.98
C ARG A 118 3.53 -24.21 -1.33
N LEU A 119 3.00 -24.50 -0.13
CA LEU A 119 2.29 -23.50 0.68
C LEU A 119 3.22 -22.36 1.06
N GLY A 120 4.44 -22.65 1.54
CA GLY A 120 5.42 -21.62 1.89
C GLY A 120 5.78 -20.73 0.69
N MET A 121 6.05 -21.33 -0.47
CA MET A 121 6.34 -20.62 -1.70
C MET A 121 5.16 -19.75 -2.15
N ALA A 122 3.94 -20.30 -2.09
CA ALA A 122 2.72 -19.57 -2.44
C ALA A 122 2.45 -18.40 -1.49
N MET A 123 2.68 -18.57 -0.18
CA MET A 123 2.53 -17.50 0.81
C MET A 123 3.53 -16.36 0.56
N ALA A 124 4.82 -16.69 0.35
CA ALA A 124 5.83 -15.68 0.01
C ALA A 124 5.50 -14.96 -1.30
N PHE A 125 5.08 -15.72 -2.32
CA PHE A 125 4.67 -15.15 -3.61
C PHE A 125 3.47 -14.21 -3.46
N GLN A 126 2.39 -14.67 -2.82
CA GLN A 126 1.17 -13.87 -2.65
C GLN A 126 1.40 -12.65 -1.78
N GLY A 127 2.16 -12.79 -0.68
CA GLY A 127 2.52 -11.68 0.19
C GLY A 127 3.28 -10.61 -0.57
N VAL A 128 4.41 -10.96 -1.19
CA VAL A 128 5.23 -10.00 -1.95
C VAL A 128 4.47 -9.39 -3.12
N LEU A 129 3.66 -10.18 -3.82
CA LEU A 129 2.88 -9.68 -4.95
C LEU A 129 1.83 -8.66 -4.48
N LEU A 130 1.04 -8.99 -3.45
CA LEU A 130 -0.01 -8.10 -2.94
C LEU A 130 0.57 -6.81 -2.38
N GLU A 131 1.54 -6.91 -1.48
CA GLU A 131 2.16 -5.71 -0.90
C GLU A 131 2.94 -4.91 -1.95
N GLY A 132 3.57 -5.58 -2.92
CA GLY A 132 4.22 -4.93 -4.05
C GLY A 132 3.25 -4.15 -4.95
N PHE A 133 2.00 -4.63 -5.12
CA PHE A 133 0.95 -3.85 -5.77
C PHE A 133 0.55 -2.62 -4.96
N GLU A 134 0.46 -2.75 -3.63
CA GLU A 134 0.18 -1.62 -2.73
C GLU A 134 1.28 -0.55 -2.87
N VAL A 135 2.56 -0.96 -2.92
CA VAL A 135 3.71 -0.07 -3.22
C VAL A 135 3.58 0.60 -4.60
N ALA A 136 3.22 -0.14 -5.64
CA ALA A 136 3.08 0.43 -6.99
C ALA A 136 1.98 1.51 -7.04
N ILE A 137 0.85 1.29 -6.37
CA ILE A 137 -0.24 2.26 -6.25
C ILE A 137 0.25 3.53 -5.51
N ILE A 138 1.00 3.36 -4.44
CA ILE A 138 1.61 4.48 -3.68
C ILE A 138 2.52 5.30 -4.59
N VAL A 139 3.43 4.66 -5.33
CA VAL A 139 4.36 5.33 -6.24
C VAL A 139 3.61 6.12 -7.30
N VAL A 140 2.61 5.52 -7.96
CA VAL A 140 1.80 6.21 -8.98
C VAL A 140 1.04 7.40 -8.39
N SER A 141 0.48 7.24 -7.19
CA SER A 141 -0.29 8.29 -6.51
C SER A 141 0.56 9.51 -6.17
N PHE A 142 1.81 9.31 -5.71
CA PHE A 142 2.73 10.42 -5.45
C PHE A 142 3.34 10.99 -6.73
N ALA A 143 3.66 10.13 -7.72
CA ALA A 143 4.17 10.56 -9.02
C ALA A 143 3.19 11.46 -9.78
N ALA A 144 1.90 11.28 -9.55
CA ALA A 144 0.83 12.07 -10.14
C ALA A 144 0.75 13.53 -9.67
N THR A 145 1.44 13.89 -8.58
CA THR A 145 1.29 15.20 -7.95
C THR A 145 2.08 16.32 -8.63
N SER A 146 3.11 16.00 -9.43
CA SER A 146 3.93 17.01 -10.14
C SER A 146 4.83 16.40 -11.23
N HIS A 147 5.20 17.20 -12.22
CA HIS A 147 6.18 16.79 -13.24
C HIS A 147 7.55 16.47 -12.61
N GLY A 148 8.14 15.34 -12.99
CA GLY A 148 9.40 14.83 -12.42
C GLY A 148 9.26 14.12 -11.06
N ALA A 149 8.03 13.96 -10.53
CA ALA A 149 7.79 13.27 -9.26
C ALA A 149 7.97 11.76 -9.34
N LEU A 150 7.91 11.17 -10.55
CA LEU A 150 8.02 9.73 -10.75
C LEU A 150 9.36 9.17 -10.27
N ASP A 151 10.47 9.77 -10.69
CA ASP A 151 11.82 9.29 -10.35
C ASP A 151 12.08 9.34 -8.84
N TRP A 152 11.65 10.42 -8.20
CA TRP A 152 11.74 10.57 -6.74
C TRP A 152 10.85 9.57 -6.00
N SER A 153 9.65 9.30 -6.51
CA SER A 153 8.72 8.34 -5.91
C SER A 153 9.27 6.90 -6.04
N ILE A 154 9.76 6.53 -7.23
CA ILE A 154 10.42 5.23 -7.46
C ILE A 154 11.64 5.09 -6.56
N GLY A 155 12.49 6.13 -6.49
CA GLY A 155 13.68 6.12 -5.64
C GLY A 155 13.33 5.93 -4.16
N GLY A 156 12.32 6.64 -3.65
CA GLY A 156 11.83 6.48 -2.29
C GLY A 156 11.34 5.06 -1.99
N ALA A 157 10.52 4.49 -2.87
CA ALA A 157 10.01 3.13 -2.73
C ALA A 157 11.12 2.07 -2.83
N ALA A 158 12.07 2.23 -3.75
CA ALA A 158 13.19 1.31 -3.90
C ALA A 158 14.09 1.30 -2.65
N VAL A 159 14.40 2.48 -2.10
CA VAL A 159 15.17 2.61 -0.86
C VAL A 159 14.41 1.96 0.30
N ALA A 160 13.09 2.13 0.39
CA ALA A 160 12.26 1.47 1.40
C ALA A 160 12.34 -0.06 1.29
N ALA A 161 12.15 -0.61 0.09
CA ALA A 161 12.20 -2.05 -0.14
C ALA A 161 13.57 -2.64 0.24
N VAL A 162 14.66 -2.00 -0.17
CA VAL A 162 16.02 -2.45 0.14
C VAL A 162 16.31 -2.36 1.64
N LEU A 163 16.03 -1.21 2.27
CA LEU A 163 16.32 -1.03 3.70
C LEU A 163 15.48 -1.97 4.56
N VAL A 164 14.19 -2.14 4.28
CA VAL A 164 13.33 -3.05 5.04
C VAL A 164 13.77 -4.51 4.86
N ALA A 165 14.12 -4.92 3.64
CA ALA A 165 14.65 -6.27 3.41
C ALA A 165 15.94 -6.53 4.20
N LEU A 166 16.89 -5.57 4.19
CA LEU A 166 18.13 -5.67 4.96
C LEU A 166 17.85 -5.73 6.47
N LEU A 167 16.95 -4.88 6.98
CA LEU A 167 16.58 -4.87 8.39
C LEU A 167 15.91 -6.19 8.81
N ALA A 168 15.03 -6.75 7.98
CA ALA A 168 14.40 -8.04 8.25
C ALA A 168 15.43 -9.18 8.31
N ILE A 169 16.41 -9.18 7.39
CA ILE A 169 17.51 -10.14 7.38
C ILE A 169 18.36 -10.00 8.65
N VAL A 170 18.76 -8.78 9.04
CA VAL A 170 19.60 -8.58 10.23
C VAL A 170 18.83 -8.92 11.51
N ALA A 171 17.58 -8.48 11.62
CA ALA A 171 16.80 -8.62 12.83
C ALA A 171 16.33 -10.06 13.09
N HIS A 172 16.16 -10.87 12.04
CA HIS A 172 15.60 -12.23 12.11
C HIS A 172 14.25 -12.30 12.86
N ARG A 173 13.51 -11.19 12.90
CA ARG A 173 12.20 -11.04 13.55
C ARG A 173 11.37 -10.00 12.80
N PRO A 174 10.02 -10.05 12.88
CA PRO A 174 9.15 -9.05 12.25
C PRO A 174 9.46 -7.64 12.79
N LEU A 175 9.36 -6.65 11.92
CA LEU A 175 9.64 -5.25 12.24
C LEU A 175 8.38 -4.61 12.85
N THR A 176 8.29 -4.58 14.18
CA THR A 176 7.07 -4.20 14.90
C THR A 176 6.92 -2.70 15.18
N ASN A 177 7.97 -1.89 15.02
CA ASN A 177 7.97 -0.48 15.40
C ASN A 177 7.47 0.47 14.29
N VAL A 178 6.94 -0.05 13.19
CA VAL A 178 6.44 0.78 12.08
C VAL A 178 4.98 1.16 12.35
N PRO A 179 4.60 2.45 12.25
CA PRO A 179 3.24 2.91 12.52
C PRO A 179 2.28 2.60 11.36
N GLU A 180 2.17 1.32 10.98
CA GLU A 180 1.39 0.81 9.84
C GLU A 180 -0.06 1.31 9.87
N ASN A 181 -0.71 1.22 11.03
CA ASN A 181 -2.11 1.63 11.18
C ASN A 181 -2.33 3.13 10.90
N ALA A 182 -1.36 3.99 11.23
CA ALA A 182 -1.43 5.41 10.94
C ALA A 182 -1.15 5.69 9.47
N LEU A 183 -0.14 5.04 8.91
CA LEU A 183 0.23 5.22 7.51
C LEU A 183 -0.87 4.71 6.56
N LYS A 184 -1.48 3.54 6.81
CA LYS A 184 -2.62 3.04 6.02
C LYS A 184 -3.84 3.95 6.11
N PHE A 185 -4.04 4.67 7.23
CA PHE A 185 -5.09 5.67 7.35
C PHE A 185 -4.80 6.92 6.52
N ILE A 186 -3.58 7.45 6.62
CA ILE A 186 -3.15 8.65 5.89
C ILE A 186 -3.17 8.37 4.39
N VAL A 187 -2.54 7.29 3.95
CA VAL A 187 -2.48 6.93 2.53
C VAL A 187 -3.86 6.57 2.01
N GLY A 188 -4.67 5.81 2.76
CA GLY A 188 -6.06 5.51 2.40
C GLY A 188 -6.90 6.79 2.21
N THR A 189 -6.70 7.80 3.06
CA THR A 189 -7.34 9.13 2.90
C THR A 189 -6.90 9.78 1.59
N MET A 190 -5.58 9.82 1.32
CA MET A 190 -5.04 10.42 0.09
C MET A 190 -5.58 9.73 -1.17
N LEU A 191 -5.59 8.39 -1.19
CA LEU A 191 -6.10 7.59 -2.30
C LEU A 191 -7.59 7.84 -2.57
N VAL A 192 -8.41 7.93 -1.51
CA VAL A 192 -9.83 8.27 -1.68
C VAL A 192 -10.00 9.67 -2.24
N SER A 193 -9.26 10.67 -1.72
CA SER A 193 -9.36 12.05 -2.21
C SER A 193 -8.88 12.22 -3.65
N LEU A 194 -7.73 11.63 -4.01
CA LEU A 194 -7.22 11.61 -5.40
C LEU A 194 -8.16 10.82 -6.32
N GLY A 195 -8.73 9.72 -5.83
CA GLY A 195 -9.68 8.92 -6.56
C GLY A 195 -10.95 9.71 -6.92
N VAL A 196 -11.52 10.45 -5.95
CA VAL A 196 -12.65 11.36 -6.22
C VAL A 196 -12.27 12.42 -7.26
N PHE A 197 -11.09 13.04 -7.10
CA PHE A 197 -10.62 14.08 -8.01
C PHE A 197 -10.52 13.57 -9.45
N TRP A 198 -9.77 12.49 -9.68
CA TRP A 198 -9.56 11.94 -11.02
C TRP A 198 -10.80 11.29 -11.64
N SER A 199 -11.67 10.68 -10.82
CA SER A 199 -12.97 10.24 -11.30
C SER A 199 -13.83 11.40 -11.78
N ALA A 200 -13.78 12.56 -11.11
CA ALA A 200 -14.51 13.74 -11.54
C ALA A 200 -13.90 14.39 -12.79
N THR A 201 -12.58 14.64 -12.81
CA THR A 201 -11.91 15.29 -13.94
C THR A 201 -11.99 14.44 -15.21
N GLY A 202 -11.86 13.13 -15.10
CA GLY A 202 -12.02 12.20 -16.22
C GLY A 202 -13.44 12.18 -16.81
N LEU A 203 -14.46 12.58 -16.03
CA LEU A 203 -15.84 12.79 -16.51
C LEU A 203 -16.06 14.20 -17.07
N GLY A 204 -15.02 15.02 -17.16
CA GLY A 204 -15.07 16.39 -17.69
C GLY A 204 -15.36 17.47 -16.65
N PHE A 205 -15.33 17.14 -15.35
CA PHE A 205 -15.45 18.16 -14.31
C PHE A 205 -14.20 19.05 -14.27
N VAL A 206 -14.39 20.35 -14.42
CA VAL A 206 -13.32 21.34 -14.29
C VAL A 206 -13.52 22.10 -12.98
N SER A 207 -12.57 21.94 -12.05
CA SER A 207 -12.60 22.61 -10.75
C SER A 207 -12.30 24.10 -10.90
N PRO A 208 -13.14 25.00 -10.35
CA PRO A 208 -12.83 26.43 -10.28
C PRO A 208 -11.56 26.75 -9.48
N LEU A 209 -11.14 25.85 -8.58
CA LEU A 209 -9.94 25.97 -7.75
C LEU A 209 -8.72 25.26 -8.36
N GLY A 210 -8.84 24.72 -9.56
CA GLY A 210 -7.86 23.79 -10.14
C GLY A 210 -7.57 22.64 -9.19
N ASP A 211 -6.29 22.25 -9.11
CA ASP A 211 -5.79 21.17 -8.24
C ASP A 211 -5.90 21.49 -6.74
N GLY A 212 -6.15 22.75 -6.38
CA GLY A 212 -6.38 23.17 -4.99
C GLY A 212 -7.58 22.47 -4.34
N ILE A 213 -8.52 21.95 -5.15
CA ILE A 213 -9.65 21.15 -4.65
C ILE A 213 -9.20 19.86 -3.97
N ILE A 214 -8.03 19.32 -4.31
CA ILE A 214 -7.49 18.10 -3.68
C ILE A 214 -7.31 18.31 -2.17
N ALA A 215 -6.82 19.48 -1.75
CA ALA A 215 -6.68 19.80 -0.33
C ALA A 215 -8.03 19.81 0.40
N ILE A 216 -9.09 20.31 -0.26
CA ILE A 216 -10.45 20.30 0.27
C ILE A 216 -10.99 18.87 0.36
N LEU A 217 -10.78 18.05 -0.68
CA LEU A 217 -11.18 16.64 -0.69
C LEU A 217 -10.48 15.86 0.43
N VAL A 218 -9.20 16.11 0.67
CA VAL A 218 -8.45 15.51 1.78
C VAL A 218 -9.04 15.94 3.13
N ALA A 219 -9.26 17.25 3.33
CA ALA A 219 -9.84 17.76 4.56
C ALA A 219 -11.25 17.18 4.83
N ALA A 220 -12.09 17.13 3.80
CA ALA A 220 -13.42 16.54 3.87
C ALA A 220 -13.37 15.03 4.18
N THR A 221 -12.47 14.29 3.53
CA THR A 221 -12.27 12.85 3.73
C THR A 221 -11.80 12.56 5.16
N LEU A 222 -10.88 13.36 5.70
CA LEU A 222 -10.43 13.28 7.09
C LEU A 222 -11.57 13.57 8.06
N ALA A 223 -12.30 14.66 7.87
CA ALA A 223 -13.42 15.05 8.72
C ALA A 223 -14.49 13.93 8.77
N LEU A 224 -14.85 13.37 7.62
CA LEU A 224 -15.78 12.26 7.52
C LEU A 224 -15.25 11.01 8.23
N SER A 225 -13.97 10.70 8.06
CA SER A 225 -13.32 9.55 8.71
C SER A 225 -13.35 9.68 10.23
N PHE A 226 -13.02 10.86 10.78
CA PHE A 226 -13.10 11.13 12.23
C PHE A 226 -14.54 11.07 12.75
N ALA A 227 -15.51 11.57 11.99
CA ALA A 227 -16.93 11.47 12.33
C ALA A 227 -17.38 10.00 12.36
N MET A 228 -16.95 9.17 11.40
CA MET A 228 -17.24 7.73 11.37
C MET A 228 -16.60 7.01 12.55
N ILE A 229 -15.33 7.25 12.85
CA ILE A 229 -14.64 6.66 14.02
C ILE A 229 -15.40 7.00 15.30
N SER A 230 -15.77 8.27 15.48
CA SER A 230 -16.49 8.75 16.66
C SER A 230 -17.87 8.11 16.81
N ARG A 231 -18.61 7.96 15.70
CA ARG A 231 -19.92 7.30 15.69
C ARG A 231 -19.82 5.81 15.99
N LEU A 232 -18.86 5.12 15.36
CA LEU A 232 -18.66 3.67 15.54
C LEU A 232 -18.16 3.31 16.93
N ARG A 233 -17.36 4.17 17.56
CA ARG A 233 -16.93 4.00 18.96
C ARG A 233 -18.11 4.11 19.93
N LYS A 234 -19.04 5.04 19.68
CA LYS A 234 -20.25 5.22 20.52
C LYS A 234 -21.18 4.02 20.44
N SER A 235 -21.31 3.39 19.27
CA SER A 235 -22.20 2.23 19.09
C SER A 235 -21.62 0.90 19.54
N SER A 236 -20.42 0.84 20.14
CA SER A 236 -19.92 -0.37 20.82
C SER A 236 -20.11 -0.34 22.34
N VAL A 237 -20.63 0.78 22.87
CA VAL A 237 -20.91 0.98 24.31
C VAL A 237 -22.40 0.73 24.62
N ARG A 238 -23.14 0.14 23.68
CA ARG A 238 -24.50 -0.40 23.87
C ARG A 238 -24.47 -1.88 23.57
#